data_AF-A0A7S3XJH0-F1
#
_entry.id   AF-A0A7S3XJH0-F1
#
_cell.length_a   1.000
_cell.length_b   1.000
_cell.length_c   1.000
_cell.angle_alpha   90.00
_cell.angle_beta   90.00
_cell.angle_gamma   90.00
#
_symmetry.space_group_name_H-M   'P 1'
#
loop_
_entity.id
_entity.type
_entity.pdbx_description
1 polymer ?
#
loop_
_entity_poly.entity_id
_entity_poly.type
_entity_poly.pdbx_seq_one_letter_code
_entity_poly.pdbx_strand_id
1 'polypeptide(L)'
;GDPDPPKDANDALLKGTDMRAMLGAAALLPNEDILTFADVRADVLHRLAHPEEFVGTPIKSLPALNRVVKGLRRGELSVLTGPTGSGKTTLLSQMSLDVAEAGVGTLWGSFEVKNVNLLEKMLKQFARGAVDLSFAAAAGP
;
A
#
# COMPACT_ATOMS: atom_id res chain seq x y z
N GLY A 1 28.62 6.59 -26.30
CA GLY A 1 29.79 5.86 -25.78
C GLY A 1 30.37 5.04 -26.91
N ASP A 2 31.68 4.77 -26.84
CA ASP A 2 32.35 3.80 -27.72
C ASP A 2 31.62 2.44 -27.67
N PRO A 3 31.27 1.82 -28.81
CA PRO A 3 30.55 0.54 -28.84
C PRO A 3 31.34 -0.66 -28.29
N ASP A 4 32.68 -0.57 -28.13
CA ASP A 4 33.50 -1.63 -27.53
C ASP A 4 34.54 -1.07 -26.54
N PRO A 5 34.12 -0.53 -25.38
CA PRO A 5 35.04 0.06 -24.42
C PRO A 5 35.99 -1.01 -23.84
N PRO A 6 37.24 -0.64 -23.52
CA PRO A 6 38.18 -1.60 -22.93
C PRO A 6 37.66 -2.12 -21.59
N LYS A 7 37.77 -3.43 -21.38
CA LYS A 7 37.26 -4.10 -20.17
C LYS A 7 38.00 -3.68 -18.90
N ASP A 8 39.31 -3.49 -19.02
CA ASP A 8 40.20 -3.14 -17.91
C ASP A 8 41.40 -2.31 -18.43
N ALA A 9 42.27 -1.89 -17.51
CA ALA A 9 43.43 -1.05 -17.85
C ALA A 9 44.45 -1.76 -18.76
N ASN A 10 44.56 -3.09 -18.68
CA ASN A 10 45.47 -3.85 -19.53
C ASN A 10 44.91 -3.94 -20.96
N ASP A 11 43.60 -4.17 -21.09
CA ASP A 11 42.90 -4.11 -22.38
C ASP A 11 42.97 -2.71 -23.00
N ALA A 12 42.84 -1.66 -22.19
CA ALA A 12 43.00 -0.27 -22.64
C ALA A 12 44.41 0.01 -23.19
N LEU A 13 45.45 -0.52 -22.54
CA LEU A 13 46.84 -0.40 -23.00
C LEU A 13 47.08 -1.16 -24.32
N LEU A 14 46.56 -2.38 -24.43
CA LEU A 14 46.67 -3.20 -25.65
C LEU A 14 45.91 -2.60 -26.83
N LYS A 15 44.75 -1.98 -26.59
CA LYS A 15 43.94 -1.27 -27.60
C LYS A 15 44.48 0.14 -27.92
N GLY A 16 45.51 0.63 -27.24
CA GLY A 16 46.07 1.97 -27.46
C GLY A 16 45.13 3.11 -27.05
N THR A 17 44.24 2.87 -26.10
CA THR A 17 43.24 3.85 -25.62
C THR A 17 43.92 4.97 -24.83
N ASP A 18 43.53 6.22 -25.03
CA ASP A 18 44.06 7.36 -24.28
C ASP A 18 43.52 7.41 -22.84
N MET A 19 44.21 6.70 -21.94
CA MET A 19 43.87 6.64 -20.53
C MET A 19 43.94 8.01 -19.82
N ARG A 20 44.75 8.97 -20.30
CA ARG A 20 44.82 10.32 -19.68
C ARG A 20 43.54 11.10 -19.97
N ALA A 21 43.03 11.00 -21.19
CA ALA A 21 41.74 11.58 -21.54
C ALA A 21 40.59 10.96 -20.71
N MET A 22 40.61 9.63 -20.51
CA MET A 22 39.62 8.94 -19.67
C MET A 22 39.65 9.41 -18.21
N LEU A 23 40.84 9.57 -17.62
CA LEU A 23 40.99 10.08 -16.27
C LEU A 23 40.56 11.55 -16.15
N GLY A 24 40.86 12.38 -17.16
CA GLY A 24 40.44 13.80 -17.18
C GLY A 24 38.94 13.99 -17.36
N ALA A 25 38.25 13.04 -18.01
CA ALA A 25 36.80 13.04 -18.20
C ALA A 25 36.03 12.25 -17.11
N ALA A 26 36.74 11.62 -16.17
CA ALA A 26 36.11 10.84 -15.11
C ALA A 26 35.27 11.74 -14.20
N ALA A 27 34.01 11.39 -14.01
CA ALA A 27 33.12 12.02 -13.07
C ALA A 27 32.94 11.12 -11.84
N LEU A 28 32.70 11.73 -10.67
CA LEU A 28 32.21 11.00 -9.51
C LEU A 28 30.87 10.36 -9.88
N LEU A 29 30.82 9.03 -9.84
CA LEU A 29 29.56 8.32 -9.92
C LEU A 29 28.81 8.61 -8.61
N PRO A 30 27.62 9.24 -8.68
CA PRO A 30 26.78 9.34 -7.50
C PRO A 30 26.46 7.92 -7.02
N ASN A 31 26.47 7.74 -5.71
CA ASN A 31 26.06 6.47 -5.13
C ASN A 31 24.55 6.30 -5.40
N GLU A 32 24.17 5.18 -6.02
CA GLU A 32 22.78 4.89 -6.39
C GLU A 32 21.82 4.87 -5.18
N ASP A 33 22.35 4.70 -3.96
CA ASP A 33 21.57 4.68 -2.71
C ASP A 33 21.43 6.07 -2.05
N ILE A 34 22.06 7.13 -2.60
CA ILE A 34 22.01 8.49 -2.01
C ILE A 34 21.10 9.39 -2.84
N LEU A 35 19.93 9.68 -2.28
CA LEU A 35 18.97 10.64 -2.82
C LEU A 35 19.23 12.06 -2.29
N THR A 36 19.21 13.05 -3.17
CA THR A 36 19.18 14.47 -2.82
C THR A 36 17.76 15.04 -2.99
N PHE A 37 17.51 16.21 -2.40
CA PHE A 37 16.22 16.88 -2.60
C PHE A 37 15.97 17.24 -4.07
N ALA A 38 17.01 17.55 -4.84
CA ALA A 38 16.87 17.86 -6.27
C ALA A 38 16.26 16.68 -7.03
N ASP A 39 16.61 15.45 -6.64
CA ASP A 39 16.13 14.21 -7.27
C ASP A 39 14.64 13.96 -7.00
N VAL A 40 14.13 14.33 -5.82
CA VAL A 40 12.72 14.09 -5.41
C VAL A 40 11.82 15.31 -5.50
N ARG A 41 12.37 16.49 -5.85
CA ARG A 41 11.64 17.76 -5.81
C ARG A 41 10.36 17.73 -6.66
N ALA A 42 10.44 17.12 -7.85
CA ALA A 42 9.29 17.01 -8.75
C ALA A 42 8.16 16.19 -8.11
N ASP A 43 8.48 15.03 -7.55
CA ASP A 43 7.51 14.14 -6.88
C ASP A 43 6.88 14.80 -5.64
N VAL A 44 7.67 15.54 -4.88
CA VAL A 44 7.18 16.30 -3.72
C VAL A 44 6.19 17.38 -4.18
N LEU A 45 6.55 18.17 -5.20
CA LEU A 45 5.66 19.21 -5.72
C LEU A 45 4.38 18.62 -6.30
N HIS A 46 4.46 17.49 -7.01
CA HIS A 46 3.30 16.77 -7.51
C HIS A 46 2.37 16.33 -6.37
N ARG A 47 2.93 15.74 -5.31
CA ARG A 47 2.16 15.34 -4.11
C ARG A 47 1.45 16.49 -3.42
N LEU A 48 2.07 17.66 -3.39
CA LEU A 48 1.48 18.86 -2.80
C LEU A 48 0.40 19.48 -3.68
N ALA A 49 0.56 19.41 -5.00
CA ALA A 49 -0.40 19.92 -5.98
C ALA A 49 -1.64 19.02 -6.12
N HIS A 50 -1.47 17.69 -5.99
CA HIS A 50 -2.50 16.68 -6.21
C HIS A 50 -2.72 15.78 -4.98
N PRO A 51 -3.05 16.35 -3.79
CA PRO A 51 -3.19 15.56 -2.56
C PRO A 51 -4.29 14.49 -2.65
N GLU A 52 -5.31 14.69 -3.48
CA GLU A 52 -6.42 13.76 -3.74
C GLU A 52 -5.97 12.42 -4.33
N GLU A 53 -4.86 12.40 -5.08
CA GLU A 53 -4.30 11.17 -5.66
C GLU A 53 -3.65 10.26 -4.61
N PHE A 54 -3.35 10.82 -3.44
CA PHE A 54 -2.69 10.12 -2.32
C PHE A 54 -3.65 9.82 -1.16
N VAL A 55 -4.97 9.89 -1.42
CA VAL A 55 -6.01 9.50 -0.47
C VAL A 55 -6.26 7.99 -0.58
N GLY A 56 -6.45 7.33 0.56
CA GLY A 56 -6.75 5.90 0.63
C GLY A 56 -8.22 5.59 0.36
N THR A 57 -8.55 4.30 0.36
CA THR A 57 -9.94 3.85 0.24
C THR A 57 -10.73 4.32 1.47
N PRO A 58 -11.81 5.11 1.29
CA PRO A 58 -12.54 5.68 2.41
C PRO A 58 -13.40 4.63 3.13
N ILE A 59 -13.46 4.73 4.45
CA ILE A 59 -14.34 3.91 5.29
C ILE A 59 -15.68 4.64 5.41
N LYS A 60 -16.64 4.32 4.54
CA LYS A 60 -17.90 5.07 4.37
C LYS A 60 -18.70 5.22 5.67
N SER A 61 -18.69 4.21 6.52
CA SER A 61 -19.40 4.20 7.82
C SER A 61 -18.77 5.12 8.87
N LEU A 62 -17.51 5.55 8.69
CA LEU A 62 -16.75 6.33 9.68
C LEU A 62 -16.19 7.64 9.07
N PRO A 63 -17.05 8.62 8.72
CA PRO A 63 -16.61 9.87 8.09
C PRO A 63 -15.70 10.71 8.98
N ALA A 64 -15.83 10.60 10.32
CA ALA A 64 -14.91 11.26 11.25
C ALA A 64 -13.50 10.67 11.20
N LEU A 65 -13.39 9.34 11.08
CA LEU A 65 -12.10 8.67 10.96
C LEU A 65 -11.41 9.04 9.64
N ASN A 66 -12.15 9.05 8.53
CA ASN A 66 -11.62 9.46 7.22
C ASN A 66 -11.06 10.88 7.21
N ARG A 67 -11.60 11.81 8.00
CA ARG A 67 -11.05 13.17 8.09
C ARG A 67 -9.63 13.19 8.65
N VAL A 68 -9.32 12.25 9.54
CA VAL A 68 -8.01 12.11 10.20
C VAL A 68 -7.06 11.25 9.37
N VAL A 69 -7.46 10.02 9.03
CA VAL A 69 -6.56 9.04 8.39
C VAL A 69 -6.52 9.13 6.87
N LYS A 70 -7.55 9.75 6.27
CA LYS A 70 -7.75 9.88 4.80
C LYS A 70 -7.91 8.52 4.09
N GLY A 71 -8.60 7.58 4.73
CA GLY A 71 -8.83 6.23 4.20
C GLY A 71 -7.64 5.29 4.38
N LEU A 72 -7.75 4.07 3.84
CA LEU A 72 -6.69 3.05 3.88
C LEU A 72 -5.89 3.06 2.57
N ARG A 73 -4.59 3.38 2.62
CA ARG A 73 -3.74 3.47 1.42
C ARG A 73 -3.07 2.13 1.09
N ARG A 74 -2.70 1.95 -0.18
CA ARG A 74 -1.91 0.78 -0.62
C ARG A 74 -0.50 0.87 -0.05
N GLY A 75 0.03 -0.27 0.42
CA GLY A 75 1.37 -0.37 1.00
C GLY A 75 1.48 0.05 2.47
N GLU A 76 0.40 0.53 3.10
CA GLU A 76 0.40 0.87 4.52
C GLU A 76 0.06 -0.33 5.42
N LEU A 77 0.67 -0.36 6.60
CA LEU A 77 0.29 -1.24 7.71
C LEU A 77 -0.45 -0.42 8.78
N SER A 78 -1.75 -0.67 8.91
CA SER A 78 -2.58 -0.06 9.97
C SER A 78 -2.78 -1.04 11.12
N VAL A 79 -2.47 -0.63 12.35
CA VAL A 79 -2.63 -1.46 13.55
C VAL A 79 -3.75 -0.89 14.41
N LEU A 80 -4.78 -1.70 14.67
CA LEU A 80 -5.84 -1.38 15.63
C LEU A 80 -5.60 -2.13 16.95
N THR A 81 -5.42 -1.38 18.04
CA THR A 81 -5.12 -1.92 19.37
C THR A 81 -6.10 -1.40 20.43
N GLY A 82 -6.16 -2.07 21.57
CA GLY A 82 -7.08 -1.80 22.68
C GLY A 82 -7.43 -3.06 23.48
N PRO A 83 -8.05 -2.92 24.66
CA PRO A 83 -8.35 -4.05 25.54
C PRO A 83 -9.38 -5.03 24.95
N THR A 84 -9.45 -6.24 25.48
CA THR A 84 -10.46 -7.24 25.08
C THR A 84 -11.86 -6.68 25.33
N GLY A 85 -12.79 -6.95 24.40
CA GLY A 85 -14.16 -6.44 24.49
C GLY A 85 -14.36 -4.98 24.07
N SER A 86 -13.30 -4.22 23.74
CA SER A 86 -13.43 -2.80 23.33
C SER A 86 -14.04 -2.57 21.93
N GLY A 87 -14.46 -3.63 21.25
CA GLY A 87 -15.10 -3.55 19.93
C GLY A 87 -14.14 -3.55 18.74
N LYS A 88 -12.83 -3.81 18.92
CA LYS A 88 -11.85 -3.84 17.81
C LYS A 88 -12.28 -4.67 16.61
N THR A 89 -12.66 -5.93 16.86
CA THR A 89 -13.11 -6.85 15.81
C THR A 89 -14.37 -6.33 15.13
N THR A 90 -15.28 -5.70 15.88
CA THR A 90 -16.52 -5.11 15.36
C THR A 90 -16.23 -3.89 14.48
N LEU A 91 -15.25 -3.07 14.86
CA LEU A 91 -14.81 -1.92 14.08
C LEU A 91 -14.14 -2.39 12.78
N LEU A 92 -13.19 -3.32 12.89
CA LEU A 92 -12.50 -3.90 11.73
C LEU A 92 -13.47 -4.58 10.78
N SER A 93 -14.45 -5.34 11.29
CA SER A 93 -15.43 -6.00 10.44
C SER A 93 -16.29 -5.01 9.66
N GLN A 94 -16.69 -3.89 10.27
CA GLN A 94 -17.39 -2.81 9.56
C GLN A 94 -16.48 -2.14 8.51
N MET A 95 -15.24 -1.81 8.88
CA MET A 95 -14.27 -1.23 7.94
C MET A 95 -14.02 -2.15 6.73
N SER A 96 -13.91 -3.46 6.97
CA SER A 96 -13.75 -4.48 5.94
C SER A 96 -14.93 -4.54 4.96
N LEU A 97 -16.16 -4.40 5.45
CA LEU A 97 -17.34 -4.32 4.59
C LEU A 97 -17.29 -3.07 3.71
N ASP A 98 -16.97 -1.91 4.27
CA ASP A 98 -16.93 -0.66 3.52
C ASP A 98 -15.91 -0.67 2.38
N VAL A 99 -14.72 -1.26 2.60
CA VAL A 99 -13.69 -1.37 1.56
C VAL A 99 -14.01 -2.48 0.55
N ALA A 100 -14.64 -3.58 0.98
CA ALA A 100 -15.13 -4.61 0.07
C ALA A 100 -16.24 -4.07 -0.86
N GLU A 101 -17.17 -3.28 -0.33
CA GLU A 101 -18.19 -2.56 -1.11
C GLU A 101 -17.58 -1.54 -2.09
N ALA A 102 -16.39 -1.01 -1.78
CA ALA A 102 -15.63 -0.15 -2.67
C ALA A 102 -14.85 -0.93 -3.77
N GLY A 103 -15.02 -2.26 -3.83
CA GLY A 103 -14.39 -3.12 -4.83
C GLY A 103 -12.98 -3.58 -4.46
N VAL A 104 -12.53 -3.37 -3.21
CA VAL A 104 -11.21 -3.80 -2.76
C VAL A 104 -11.26 -5.24 -2.26
N GLY A 105 -10.43 -6.12 -2.85
CA GLY A 105 -10.28 -7.50 -2.39
C GLY A 105 -9.87 -7.54 -0.92
N THR A 106 -10.73 -8.10 -0.08
CA THR A 106 -10.60 -8.08 1.39
C THR A 106 -10.47 -9.50 1.93
N LEU A 107 -9.35 -9.79 2.60
CA LEU A 107 -9.05 -11.09 3.22
C LEU A 107 -9.06 -10.97 4.75
N TRP A 108 -9.69 -11.93 5.41
CA TRP A 108 -9.65 -12.06 6.88
C TRP A 108 -8.83 -13.29 7.30
N GLY A 109 -7.78 -13.06 8.10
CA GLY A 109 -7.11 -14.08 8.89
C GLY A 109 -7.59 -14.00 10.34
N SER A 110 -8.59 -14.79 10.71
CA SER A 110 -9.13 -14.81 12.07
C SER A 110 -8.51 -15.95 12.90
N PHE A 111 -7.80 -15.60 13.97
CA PHE A 111 -7.13 -16.57 14.84
C PHE A 111 -7.72 -16.67 16.25
N GLU A 112 -8.49 -15.66 16.66
CA GLU A 112 -9.14 -15.62 17.98
C GLU A 112 -10.64 -15.92 17.90
N VAL A 113 -11.30 -15.39 16.86
CA VAL A 113 -12.76 -15.51 16.67
C VAL A 113 -13.06 -16.60 15.64
N LYS A 114 -14.00 -17.50 15.94
CA LYS A 114 -14.48 -18.49 14.97
C LYS A 114 -15.06 -17.81 13.73
N ASN A 115 -14.74 -18.32 12.54
CA ASN A 115 -15.18 -17.73 11.27
C ASN A 115 -16.71 -17.58 11.16
N VAL A 116 -17.48 -18.55 11.68
CA VAL A 116 -18.96 -18.48 11.69
C VAL A 116 -19.44 -17.25 12.46
N ASN A 117 -18.88 -16.98 13.65
CA ASN A 117 -19.27 -15.84 14.49
C ASN A 117 -18.88 -14.50 13.83
N LEU A 118 -17.73 -14.47 13.15
CA LEU A 118 -17.29 -13.30 12.40
C LEU A 118 -18.23 -13.02 11.22
N LEU A 119 -18.54 -14.04 10.42
CA LEU A 119 -19.42 -13.92 9.25
C LEU A 119 -20.85 -13.54 9.66
N GLU A 120 -21.38 -14.13 10.73
CA GLU A 120 -22.68 -13.75 11.28
C GLU A 120 -22.71 -12.26 11.67
N LYS A 121 -21.65 -11.78 12.34
CA LYS A 121 -21.52 -10.35 12.69
C LYS A 121 -21.45 -9.47 11.44
N MET A 122 -20.64 -9.84 10.46
CA MET A 122 -20.50 -9.10 9.20
C MET A 122 -21.82 -9.04 8.44
N LEU A 123 -22.57 -10.13 8.35
CA LEU A 123 -23.89 -10.17 7.70
C LEU A 123 -24.88 -9.23 8.40
N LYS A 124 -24.92 -9.24 9.74
CA LYS A 124 -25.77 -8.33 10.52
C LYS A 124 -25.37 -6.86 10.31
N GLN A 125 -24.07 -6.56 10.28
CA GLN A 125 -23.55 -5.22 10.00
C GLN A 125 -23.91 -4.75 8.59
N PHE A 126 -23.75 -5.64 7.60
CA PHE A 126 -24.09 -5.38 6.21
C PHE A 126 -25.59 -5.12 6.02
N ALA A 127 -26.45 -5.94 6.64
CA ALA A 127 -27.90 -5.77 6.61
C ALA A 127 -28.40 -4.53 7.37
N ARG A 128 -27.55 -3.92 8.22
CA ARG A 128 -27.88 -2.77 9.09
C ARG A 128 -29.09 -3.02 10.00
N GLY A 129 -29.37 -4.28 10.33
CA GLY A 129 -30.59 -4.67 11.03
C GLY A 129 -30.77 -6.19 11.11
N ALA A 130 -32.03 -6.62 11.33
CA ALA A 130 -32.37 -8.04 11.31
C ALA A 130 -32.17 -8.58 9.89
N VAL A 131 -31.45 -9.71 9.78
CA VAL A 131 -31.31 -10.43 8.52
C VAL A 131 -32.63 -11.16 8.28
N ASP A 132 -33.31 -10.84 7.19
CA ASP A 132 -34.47 -11.63 6.76
C ASP A 132 -33.98 -13.03 6.38
N LEU A 133 -34.53 -14.06 7.00
CA LEU A 133 -34.19 -15.46 6.76
C LEU A 133 -35.31 -16.21 6.03
N SER A 134 -36.31 -15.48 5.50
CA SER A 134 -37.42 -16.06 4.73
C SER A 134 -36.94 -16.93 3.56
N PHE A 135 -35.80 -16.57 2.95
CA PHE A 135 -35.19 -17.34 1.87
C PHE A 135 -34.45 -18.62 2.34
N ALA A 136 -34.03 -18.69 3.61
CA ALA A 136 -33.25 -19.80 4.14
C ALA A 136 -34.10 -21.07 4.34
N ALA A 137 -35.42 -20.92 4.48
CA ALA A 137 -36.36 -22.06 4.56
C ALA A 137 -36.39 -22.92 3.28
N ALA A 138 -35.89 -22.40 2.14
CA ALA A 138 -35.81 -23.14 0.88
C ALA A 138 -34.47 -23.87 0.67
N ALA A 139 -33.46 -23.57 1.49
CA ALA A 139 -32.16 -24.24 1.43
C ALA A 139 -32.12 -25.30 2.53
N GLY A 140 -32.38 -26.56 2.15
CA GLY A 140 -32.15 -27.71 3.03
C GLY A 140 -30.67 -27.82 3.46
N PRO A 141 -30.39 -28.66 4.47
CA PRO A 141 -29.05 -28.80 5.06
C PRO A 141 -27.96 -29.18 4.04
#